data_AF-A0A2K1EB46-F1
#
_entry.id   AF-A0A2K1EB46-F1
#
_cell.length_a   1.000
_cell.length_b   1.000
_cell.length_c   1.000
_cell.angle_alpha   90.00
_cell.angle_beta   90.00
_cell.angle_gamma   90.00
#
_symmetry.space_group_name_H-M   'P 1'
#
loop_
_entity.id
_entity.type
_entity.pdbx_description
1 polymer ?
#
loop_
_entity_poly.entity_id
_entity_poly.type
_entity_poly.pdbx_seq_one_letter_code
_entity_poly.pdbx_strand_id
1 'polypeptide(L)'
;MAIRMFFRDFAFSAGELLLPKSIRNKGALLAMRRLASAWARDGYVLSYPKSGRTWLRTMLGSMVCAQYGLKVENPMELQHFWKLSSDIPNIGFTHDDSPNLKFGHEVDEDKSRYRNKRVLLLTRDPRDVLVSYYFDAKNRMKVIDCDISTFIHEEKGSVDAIVAFYNAWAEARYVPRDFLWVSYEEMHADPRQVIRSTAKFLGLPDPDETLLREIVEKASFRNMRKAELHDSFGHERLRPADPHNPESFKVRRGKVGGYVDYLSSEDIAYVDAYIDRHLHPFFACYYSKEKVAPSGKELAPTTGHIQASTIASIGLAQNTQLRASNDNHRRERFMRLAAAVALFASGWIANELDANFAPPASAASLISEAQEAYVASSVRAKMVSQIETSDVDRGEIFDATGVDLPEIPVDWVVTDAQLYPSDLGNSVVLTMVTADDERVSLFAAEEDTSIGDSPSMELNNGVPVAYWEDGEAALALVGELEGTRLLELATTLDRES
;
A
#
# COMPACT_ATOMS: atom_id res chain seq x y z
N MET A 1 -13.35 22.28 -11.56
CA MET A 1 -13.96 22.43 -10.21
C MET A 1 -15.20 21.55 -10.05
N ALA A 2 -16.24 21.68 -10.90
CA ALA A 2 -17.47 20.87 -10.82
C ALA A 2 -17.27 19.34 -10.93
N ILE A 3 -16.38 18.86 -11.83
CA ILE A 3 -16.08 17.43 -11.96
C ILE A 3 -15.33 16.88 -10.73
N ARG A 4 -14.40 17.67 -10.16
CA ARG A 4 -13.62 17.30 -8.96
C ARG A 4 -14.52 17.21 -7.72
N MET A 5 -15.49 18.13 -7.60
CA MET A 5 -16.54 18.06 -6.57
C MET A 5 -17.45 16.85 -6.80
N PHE A 6 -17.89 16.59 -8.03
CA PHE A 6 -18.72 15.41 -8.34
C PHE A 6 -18.03 14.09 -7.96
N PHE A 7 -16.75 13.89 -8.32
CA PHE A 7 -16.02 12.67 -7.95
C PHE A 7 -15.69 12.59 -6.46
N ARG A 8 -15.48 13.72 -5.79
CA ARG A 8 -15.38 13.77 -4.32
C ARG A 8 -16.69 13.32 -3.69
N ASP A 9 -17.82 13.90 -4.12
CA ASP A 9 -19.14 13.65 -3.57
C ASP A 9 -19.63 12.22 -3.91
N PHE A 10 -19.25 11.68 -5.08
CA PHE A 10 -19.46 10.28 -5.48
C PHE A 10 -18.61 9.30 -4.66
N ALA A 11 -17.35 9.66 -4.37
CA ALA A 11 -16.49 8.89 -3.47
C ALA A 11 -16.94 8.93 -1.99
N PHE A 12 -17.88 9.82 -1.63
CA PHE A 12 -18.28 10.09 -0.24
C PHE A 12 -19.63 9.51 0.18
N SER A 13 -20.59 9.27 -0.74
CA SER A 13 -21.93 8.66 -0.53
C SER A 13 -23.04 9.38 -1.34
N ALA A 14 -22.89 10.65 -1.70
CA ALA A 14 -23.96 11.43 -2.36
C ALA A 14 -24.29 11.01 -3.81
N GLY A 15 -23.43 10.18 -4.43
CA GLY A 15 -23.65 9.65 -5.79
C GLY A 15 -24.70 8.53 -5.87
N GLU A 16 -25.06 7.91 -4.76
CA GLU A 16 -26.01 6.79 -4.74
C GLU A 16 -27.43 7.20 -5.12
N LEU A 17 -27.81 8.46 -4.87
CA LEU A 17 -29.12 8.99 -5.23
C LEU A 17 -29.28 9.24 -6.74
N LEU A 18 -28.19 9.23 -7.50
CA LEU A 18 -28.16 9.52 -8.93
C LEU A 18 -28.09 8.26 -9.80
N LEU A 19 -27.93 7.07 -9.20
CA LEU A 19 -27.78 5.80 -9.92
C LEU A 19 -29.12 5.03 -10.00
N PRO A 20 -29.45 4.43 -11.17
CA PRO A 20 -30.60 3.52 -11.28
C PRO A 20 -30.47 2.34 -10.32
N LYS A 21 -31.58 1.91 -9.70
CA LYS A 21 -31.61 0.79 -8.73
C LYS A 21 -31.01 -0.52 -9.28
N SER A 22 -30.96 -0.71 -10.59
CA SER A 22 -30.39 -1.88 -11.26
C SER A 22 -28.86 -1.93 -11.32
N ILE A 23 -28.16 -0.82 -10.99
CA ILE A 23 -26.68 -0.73 -10.98
C ILE A 23 -26.17 -0.70 -9.53
N ARG A 24 -27.06 -0.80 -8.55
CA ARG A 24 -26.80 -0.67 -7.11
C ARG A 24 -26.29 -1.98 -6.49
N ASN A 25 -25.45 -2.73 -7.22
CA ASN A 25 -24.73 -3.87 -6.65
C ASN A 25 -23.49 -3.32 -5.92
N LYS A 26 -23.30 -3.62 -4.63
CA LYS A 26 -22.35 -2.93 -3.75
C LYS A 26 -20.90 -3.02 -4.24
N GLY A 27 -20.45 -4.19 -4.69
CA GLY A 27 -19.10 -4.39 -5.27
C GLY A 27 -18.82 -3.55 -6.53
N ALA A 28 -19.82 -3.37 -7.41
CA ALA A 28 -19.68 -2.49 -8.58
C ALA A 28 -19.56 -1.01 -8.17
N LEU A 29 -20.29 -0.59 -7.14
CA LEU A 29 -20.21 0.76 -6.59
C LEU A 29 -18.83 1.02 -5.96
N LEU A 30 -18.21 0.04 -5.30
CA LEU A 30 -16.88 0.22 -4.72
C LEU A 30 -15.74 0.10 -5.69
N ALA A 31 -15.83 -0.77 -6.70
CA ALA A 31 -14.93 -0.70 -7.84
C ALA A 31 -15.00 0.70 -8.48
N MET A 32 -16.21 1.25 -8.65
CA MET A 32 -16.41 2.62 -9.12
C MET A 32 -15.84 3.68 -8.17
N ARG A 33 -15.98 3.55 -6.85
CA ARG A 33 -15.38 4.48 -5.86
C ARG A 33 -13.86 4.41 -5.85
N ARG A 34 -13.27 3.22 -5.93
CA ARG A 34 -11.81 3.01 -6.04
C ARG A 34 -11.27 3.62 -7.34
N LEU A 35 -11.94 3.38 -8.47
CA LEU A 35 -11.62 3.99 -9.76
C LEU A 35 -11.80 5.52 -9.74
N ALA A 36 -12.87 6.01 -9.12
CA ALA A 36 -13.13 7.44 -8.94
C ALA A 36 -12.04 8.10 -8.08
N SER A 37 -11.64 7.47 -6.98
CA SER A 37 -10.57 7.96 -6.09
C SER A 37 -9.22 7.94 -6.80
N ALA A 38 -8.89 6.86 -7.50
CA ALA A 38 -7.69 6.74 -8.33
C ALA A 38 -7.66 7.81 -9.44
N TRP A 39 -8.80 8.01 -10.11
CA TRP A 39 -8.97 9.04 -11.13
C TRP A 39 -8.88 10.45 -10.54
N ALA A 40 -9.39 10.67 -9.32
CA ALA A 40 -9.38 11.95 -8.64
C ALA A 40 -8.03 12.29 -8.00
N ARG A 41 -7.06 11.36 -7.96
CA ARG A 41 -5.73 11.62 -7.40
C ARG A 41 -5.02 12.73 -8.16
N ASP A 42 -4.48 13.70 -7.43
CA ASP A 42 -3.70 14.81 -7.99
C ASP A 42 -2.23 14.42 -8.17
N GLY A 43 -1.73 13.54 -7.28
CA GLY A 43 -0.39 12.98 -7.36
C GLY A 43 -0.21 11.73 -6.51
N TYR A 44 0.93 11.09 -6.68
CA TYR A 44 1.33 9.89 -5.95
C TYR A 44 2.72 10.06 -5.34
N VAL A 45 2.90 9.45 -4.17
CA VAL A 45 4.20 9.17 -3.56
C VAL A 45 4.40 7.66 -3.59
N LEU A 46 5.40 7.24 -4.34
CA LEU A 46 5.73 5.86 -4.62
C LEU A 46 7.05 5.50 -3.99
N SER A 47 7.18 4.28 -3.51
CA SER A 47 8.46 3.78 -3.03
C SER A 47 8.43 2.27 -3.04
N TYR A 48 9.59 1.63 -3.21
CA TYR A 48 9.72 0.26 -2.74
C TYR A 48 9.49 0.24 -1.22
N PRO A 49 8.94 -0.82 -0.62
CA PRO A 49 8.90 -0.96 0.84
C PRO A 49 10.24 -0.63 1.50
N LYS A 50 10.19 -0.16 2.75
CA LYS A 50 11.41 0.14 3.53
C LYS A 50 12.32 1.27 3.01
N SER A 51 11.89 2.03 1.99
CA SER A 51 12.59 3.22 1.48
C SER A 51 12.33 4.51 2.30
N GLY A 52 11.74 4.41 3.50
CA GLY A 52 11.51 5.57 4.38
C GLY A 52 10.18 6.31 4.20
N ARG A 53 9.21 5.73 3.46
CA ARG A 53 7.88 6.32 3.21
C ARG A 53 7.12 6.72 4.48
N THR A 54 7.23 5.94 5.55
CA THR A 54 6.63 6.28 6.86
C THR A 54 7.15 7.62 7.36
N TRP A 55 8.47 7.85 7.31
CA TRP A 55 9.07 9.09 7.80
C TRP A 55 8.61 10.30 6.98
N LEU A 56 8.62 10.18 5.65
CA LEU A 56 8.11 11.21 4.76
C LEU A 56 6.61 11.50 5.01
N ARG A 57 5.79 10.45 5.19
CA ARG A 57 4.36 10.57 5.51
C ARG A 57 4.13 11.31 6.81
N THR A 58 4.86 10.97 7.88
CA THR A 58 4.72 11.65 9.17
C THR A 58 5.08 13.12 9.06
N MET A 59 6.16 13.47 8.35
CA MET A 59 6.57 14.86 8.17
C MET A 59 5.55 15.66 7.34
N LEU A 60 5.15 15.15 6.17
CA LEU A 60 4.16 15.81 5.31
C LEU A 60 2.79 15.90 5.96
N GLY A 61 2.35 14.83 6.61
CA GLY A 61 1.11 14.77 7.36
C GLY A 61 1.04 15.84 8.44
N SER A 62 2.08 15.91 9.29
CA SER A 62 2.19 16.92 10.34
C SER A 62 2.20 18.35 9.78
N MET A 63 2.88 18.55 8.64
CA MET A 63 2.90 19.83 7.92
C MET A 63 1.49 20.24 7.49
N VAL A 64 0.76 19.34 6.84
CA VAL A 64 -0.59 19.61 6.34
C VAL A 64 -1.55 19.83 7.50
N CYS A 65 -1.46 19.05 8.58
CA CYS A 65 -2.26 19.29 9.77
C CYS A 65 -2.04 20.69 10.34
N ALA A 66 -0.79 21.14 10.46
CA ALA A 66 -0.47 22.46 10.97
C ALA A 66 -0.94 23.60 10.04
N GLN A 67 -0.67 23.50 8.73
CA GLN A 67 -1.00 24.54 7.76
C GLN A 67 -2.52 24.71 7.55
N TYR A 68 -3.27 23.62 7.65
CA TYR A 68 -4.72 23.61 7.43
C TYR A 68 -5.53 23.54 8.73
N GLY A 69 -4.86 23.57 9.90
CA GLY A 69 -5.53 23.51 11.21
C GLY A 69 -6.30 22.21 11.46
N LEU A 70 -5.88 21.08 10.86
CA LEU A 70 -6.57 19.80 10.99
C LEU A 70 -6.27 19.17 12.35
N LYS A 71 -7.32 18.66 13.00
CA LYS A 71 -7.22 17.82 14.19
C LYS A 71 -7.55 16.39 13.78
N VAL A 72 -6.52 15.62 13.50
CA VAL A 72 -6.62 14.20 13.16
C VAL A 72 -5.79 13.41 14.15
N GLU A 73 -6.24 12.20 14.47
CA GLU A 73 -5.54 11.32 15.41
C GLU A 73 -4.22 10.84 14.80
N ASN A 74 -4.23 10.49 13.50
CA ASN A 74 -3.05 10.00 12.80
C ASN A 74 -2.66 10.92 11.63
N PRO A 75 -1.58 11.73 11.76
CA PRO A 75 -1.05 12.56 10.69
C PRO A 75 -0.62 11.75 9.44
N MET A 76 -0.36 10.46 9.56
CA MET A 76 0.12 9.64 8.45
C MET A 76 -0.97 9.30 7.42
N GLU A 77 -2.24 9.53 7.74
CA GLU A 77 -3.41 9.30 6.88
C GLU A 77 -3.64 10.41 5.84
N LEU A 78 -2.55 11.04 5.39
CA LEU A 78 -2.55 12.17 4.46
C LEU A 78 -3.35 11.91 3.18
N GLN A 79 -3.44 10.65 2.72
CA GLN A 79 -4.24 10.26 1.56
C GLN A 79 -5.75 10.46 1.73
N HIS A 80 -6.19 10.72 2.97
CA HIS A 80 -7.58 11.02 3.30
C HIS A 80 -7.81 12.51 3.58
N PHE A 81 -6.79 13.36 3.71
CA PHE A 81 -6.98 14.75 4.13
C PHE A 81 -7.69 15.63 3.10
N TRP A 82 -7.61 15.30 1.81
CA TRP A 82 -8.40 15.95 0.76
C TRP A 82 -9.92 15.78 0.93
N LYS A 83 -10.33 14.78 1.73
CA LYS A 83 -11.72 14.58 2.14
C LYS A 83 -12.17 15.63 3.17
N LEU A 84 -11.24 16.16 3.97
CA LEU A 84 -11.49 17.16 5.01
C LEU A 84 -11.47 18.59 4.46
N SER A 85 -10.67 18.86 3.42
CA SER A 85 -10.63 20.14 2.74
C SER A 85 -10.31 19.99 1.25
N SER A 86 -11.07 20.69 0.39
CA SER A 86 -10.83 20.71 -1.06
C SER A 86 -9.55 21.43 -1.47
N ASP A 87 -8.95 22.19 -0.56
CA ASP A 87 -7.70 22.91 -0.77
C ASP A 87 -6.47 22.02 -0.57
N ILE A 88 -6.68 20.79 -0.07
CA ILE A 88 -5.64 19.78 0.07
C ILE A 88 -5.68 18.87 -1.17
N PRO A 89 -4.56 18.70 -1.90
CA PRO A 89 -4.49 17.77 -3.01
C PRO A 89 -4.74 16.31 -2.57
N ASN A 90 -5.42 15.53 -3.41
CA ASN A 90 -5.59 14.09 -3.20
C ASN A 90 -4.28 13.36 -3.53
N ILE A 91 -3.47 13.13 -2.49
CA ILE A 91 -2.12 12.53 -2.60
C ILE A 91 -2.20 11.05 -2.27
N GLY A 92 -1.79 10.22 -3.21
CA GLY A 92 -1.79 8.77 -3.05
C GLY A 92 -0.47 8.19 -2.58
N PHE A 93 -0.48 7.33 -1.56
CA PHE A 93 0.69 6.53 -1.19
C PHE A 93 0.49 5.08 -1.66
N THR A 94 1.42 4.54 -2.44
CA THR A 94 1.39 3.13 -2.84
C THR A 94 2.81 2.58 -3.05
N HIS A 95 2.95 1.27 -3.02
CA HIS A 95 4.18 0.58 -3.42
C HIS A 95 4.21 0.26 -4.91
N ASP A 96 3.08 0.53 -5.60
CA ASP A 96 2.86 0.23 -7.01
C ASP A 96 3.14 -1.25 -7.32
N ASP A 97 2.07 -2.05 -7.27
CA ASP A 97 2.12 -3.46 -7.61
C ASP A 97 2.96 -4.34 -6.66
N SER A 98 3.10 -3.92 -5.39
CA SER A 98 3.69 -4.70 -4.29
C SER A 98 4.97 -5.47 -4.69
N PRO A 99 6.00 -4.79 -5.22
CA PRO A 99 7.16 -5.43 -5.84
C PRO A 99 7.97 -6.31 -4.87
N ASN A 100 7.76 -6.14 -3.57
CA ASN A 100 8.40 -6.92 -2.52
C ASN A 100 7.85 -8.35 -2.37
N LEU A 101 6.71 -8.65 -2.99
CA LEU A 101 6.10 -9.98 -3.02
C LEU A 101 6.36 -10.69 -4.36
N LYS A 102 7.36 -10.21 -5.11
CA LYS A 102 7.63 -10.59 -6.49
C LYS A 102 9.11 -10.84 -6.72
N PHE A 103 9.42 -11.65 -7.72
CA PHE A 103 10.72 -11.67 -8.35
C PHE A 103 10.86 -10.49 -9.31
N GLY A 104 12.09 -10.12 -9.65
CA GLY A 104 12.35 -8.96 -10.50
C GLY A 104 11.64 -9.00 -11.86
N HIS A 105 11.50 -10.19 -12.46
CA HIS A 105 10.82 -10.36 -13.76
C HIS A 105 9.29 -10.28 -13.67
N GLU A 106 8.71 -10.33 -12.47
CA GLU A 106 7.25 -10.24 -12.24
C GLU A 106 6.80 -8.80 -11.93
N VAL A 107 7.76 -7.88 -11.71
CA VAL A 107 7.46 -6.48 -11.41
C VAL A 107 6.82 -5.83 -12.63
N ASP A 108 5.63 -5.23 -12.44
CA ASP A 108 4.93 -4.55 -13.53
C ASP A 108 5.76 -3.39 -14.10
N GLU A 109 5.84 -3.32 -15.42
CA GLU A 109 6.51 -2.24 -16.15
C GLU A 109 5.51 -1.22 -16.71
N ASP A 110 4.21 -1.55 -16.82
CA ASP A 110 3.21 -0.62 -17.34
C ASP A 110 2.80 0.42 -16.31
N LYS A 111 3.29 1.64 -16.48
CA LYS A 111 2.93 2.79 -15.63
C LYS A 111 1.86 3.68 -16.25
N SER A 112 1.11 3.20 -17.24
CA SER A 112 0.06 3.95 -17.95
C SER A 112 -1.00 4.55 -17.02
N ARG A 113 -1.32 3.88 -15.91
CA ARG A 113 -2.24 4.35 -14.86
C ARG A 113 -1.83 5.69 -14.22
N TYR A 114 -0.55 6.05 -14.31
CA TYR A 114 -0.01 7.29 -13.74
C TYR A 114 0.00 8.47 -14.72
N ARG A 115 -0.50 8.27 -15.95
CA ARG A 115 -0.60 9.34 -16.95
C ARG A 115 -1.42 10.51 -16.42
N ASN A 116 -0.95 11.73 -16.71
CA ASN A 116 -1.55 13.00 -16.26
C ASN A 116 -1.48 13.25 -14.74
N LYS A 117 -0.76 12.42 -13.97
CA LYS A 117 -0.57 12.59 -12.52
C LYS A 117 0.80 13.19 -12.20
N ARG A 118 0.95 13.78 -11.02
CA ARG A 118 2.28 13.97 -10.41
C ARG A 118 2.75 12.68 -9.79
N VAL A 119 3.99 12.29 -9.98
CA VAL A 119 4.59 11.15 -9.29
C VAL A 119 5.87 11.58 -8.60
N LEU A 120 5.92 11.40 -7.28
CA LEU A 120 7.13 11.46 -6.50
C LEU A 120 7.60 10.03 -6.25
N LEU A 121 8.78 9.68 -6.75
CA LEU A 121 9.44 8.42 -6.43
C LEU A 121 10.43 8.64 -5.28
N LEU A 122 10.20 7.95 -4.17
CA LEU A 122 11.11 7.87 -3.03
C LEU A 122 11.94 6.58 -3.14
N THR A 123 13.24 6.73 -3.32
CA THR A 123 14.20 5.61 -3.34
C THR A 123 15.07 5.63 -2.09
N ARG A 124 15.84 4.56 -1.90
CA ARG A 124 16.90 4.41 -0.91
C ARG A 124 17.97 3.50 -1.51
N ASP A 125 19.19 3.52 -0.99
CA ASP A 125 20.22 2.56 -1.43
C ASP A 125 19.67 1.12 -1.43
N PRO A 126 19.69 0.40 -2.57
CA PRO A 126 19.13 -0.95 -2.66
C PRO A 126 19.69 -1.92 -1.61
N ARG A 127 20.95 -1.73 -1.16
CA ARG A 127 21.58 -2.55 -0.13
C ARG A 127 20.91 -2.35 1.24
N ASP A 128 20.64 -1.10 1.59
CA ASP A 128 19.93 -0.75 2.83
C ASP A 128 18.47 -1.19 2.78
N VAL A 129 17.83 -1.09 1.61
CA VAL A 129 16.46 -1.56 1.39
C VAL A 129 16.37 -3.07 1.58
N LEU A 130 17.27 -3.82 0.95
CA LEU A 130 17.36 -5.28 1.07
C LEU A 130 17.46 -5.71 2.54
N VAL A 131 18.45 -5.20 3.27
CA VAL A 131 18.63 -5.54 4.70
C VAL A 131 17.40 -5.14 5.51
N SER A 132 16.83 -3.96 5.26
CA SER A 132 15.66 -3.51 6.00
C SER A 132 14.41 -4.34 5.69
N TYR A 133 14.28 -4.88 4.48
CA TYR A 133 13.16 -5.72 4.08
C TYR A 133 13.33 -7.15 4.58
N TYR A 134 14.54 -7.71 4.54
CA TYR A 134 14.86 -9.01 5.16
C TYR A 134 14.35 -9.10 6.60
N PHE A 135 14.67 -8.11 7.44
CA PHE A 135 14.20 -8.11 8.83
C PHE A 135 12.70 -7.88 8.97
N ASP A 136 12.08 -7.14 8.05
CA ASP A 136 10.63 -6.99 8.03
C ASP A 136 9.94 -8.32 7.71
N ALA A 137 10.41 -8.99 6.66
CA ALA A 137 9.90 -10.29 6.22
C ALA A 137 10.15 -11.37 7.28
N LYS A 138 11.35 -11.41 7.88
CA LYS A 138 11.73 -12.42 8.87
C LYS A 138 11.12 -12.22 10.25
N ASN A 139 11.24 -11.01 10.81
CA ASN A 139 10.90 -10.78 12.21
C ASN A 139 9.51 -10.20 12.42
N ARG A 140 8.97 -9.48 11.42
CA ARG A 140 7.71 -8.75 11.55
C ARG A 140 6.56 -9.46 10.85
N MET A 141 6.74 -9.84 9.59
CA MET A 141 5.77 -10.62 8.82
C MET A 141 5.90 -12.11 9.09
N LYS A 142 7.12 -12.58 9.42
CA LYS A 142 7.46 -14.00 9.66
C LYS A 142 7.14 -14.90 8.46
N VAL A 143 7.37 -14.38 7.25
CA VAL A 143 7.08 -15.07 5.98
C VAL A 143 8.30 -15.74 5.36
N ILE A 144 9.49 -15.52 5.94
CA ILE A 144 10.74 -16.18 5.54
C ILE A 144 11.45 -16.75 6.77
N ASP A 145 12.13 -17.89 6.60
CA ASP A 145 12.95 -18.53 7.66
C ASP A 145 14.44 -18.64 7.29
N CYS A 146 14.83 -18.20 6.09
CA CYS A 146 16.21 -18.29 5.63
C CYS A 146 17.14 -17.22 6.27
N ASP A 147 18.45 -17.46 6.18
CA ASP A 147 19.46 -16.45 6.51
C ASP A 147 19.54 -15.36 5.42
N ILE A 148 20.23 -14.25 5.72
CA ILE A 148 20.27 -13.10 4.82
C ILE A 148 21.03 -13.37 3.52
N SER A 149 22.02 -14.26 3.53
CA SER A 149 22.76 -14.63 2.32
C SER A 149 21.86 -15.43 1.40
N THR A 150 21.13 -16.42 1.91
CA THR A 150 20.12 -17.16 1.13
C THR A 150 19.04 -16.22 0.56
N PHE A 151 18.52 -15.29 1.38
CA PHE A 151 17.50 -14.32 0.96
C PHE A 151 17.92 -13.47 -0.25
N ILE A 152 19.19 -13.08 -0.33
CA ILE A 152 19.73 -12.23 -1.42
C ILE A 152 19.63 -12.91 -2.79
N HIS A 153 19.65 -14.24 -2.82
CA HIS A 153 19.74 -15.01 -4.06
C HIS A 153 18.42 -15.67 -4.46
N GLU A 154 17.63 -16.12 -3.49
CA GLU A 154 16.57 -17.11 -3.75
C GLU A 154 15.16 -16.60 -3.45
N GLU A 155 15.02 -15.47 -2.75
CA GLU A 155 13.73 -15.03 -2.22
C GLU A 155 13.12 -13.84 -2.97
N LYS A 156 11.78 -13.79 -2.92
CA LYS A 156 11.02 -12.66 -3.46
C LYS A 156 11.31 -11.37 -2.70
N GLY A 157 11.30 -10.26 -3.42
CA GLY A 157 11.58 -8.95 -2.85
C GLY A 157 13.04 -8.70 -2.48
N SER A 158 13.96 -9.55 -2.98
CA SER A 158 15.40 -9.38 -2.82
C SER A 158 15.96 -8.27 -3.75
N VAL A 159 17.28 -8.25 -3.97
CA VAL A 159 17.96 -7.24 -4.79
C VAL A 159 17.39 -7.15 -6.21
N ASP A 160 16.94 -8.28 -6.77
CA ASP A 160 16.40 -8.36 -8.13
C ASP A 160 15.10 -7.55 -8.28
N ALA A 161 14.16 -7.72 -7.36
CA ALA A 161 12.89 -7.01 -7.31
C ALA A 161 13.06 -5.51 -7.01
N ILE A 162 14.00 -5.16 -6.12
CA ILE A 162 14.33 -3.76 -5.82
C ILE A 162 14.85 -3.05 -7.08
N VAL A 163 15.81 -3.67 -7.77
CA VAL A 163 16.41 -3.12 -8.99
C VAL A 163 15.38 -3.08 -10.12
N ALA A 164 14.56 -4.11 -10.31
CA ALA A 164 13.50 -4.13 -11.32
C ALA A 164 12.48 -3.00 -11.09
N PHE A 165 12.02 -2.82 -9.86
CA PHE A 165 11.12 -1.72 -9.51
C PHE A 165 11.72 -0.35 -9.79
N TYR A 166 13.00 -0.13 -9.44
CA TYR A 166 13.69 1.11 -9.77
C TYR A 166 13.79 1.29 -11.28
N ASN A 167 14.22 0.28 -12.03
CA ASN A 167 14.35 0.34 -13.47
C ASN A 167 13.03 0.65 -14.18
N ALA A 168 11.94 -0.03 -13.80
CA ALA A 168 10.61 0.21 -14.34
C ALA A 168 10.20 1.68 -14.15
N TRP A 169 10.45 2.25 -12.98
CA TRP A 169 10.16 3.66 -12.71
C TRP A 169 11.13 4.64 -13.37
N ALA A 170 12.40 4.28 -13.55
CA ALA A 170 13.33 5.06 -14.33
C ALA A 170 12.86 5.16 -15.78
N GLU A 171 12.56 4.04 -16.43
CA GLU A 171 12.11 4.03 -17.83
C GLU A 171 10.78 4.77 -17.99
N ALA A 172 9.83 4.53 -17.08
CA ALA A 172 8.52 5.14 -17.12
C ALA A 172 8.46 6.57 -16.54
N ARG A 173 9.58 7.20 -16.17
CA ARG A 173 9.62 8.54 -15.55
C ARG A 173 8.96 9.65 -16.38
N TYR A 174 8.77 9.41 -17.68
CA TYR A 174 8.11 10.33 -18.62
C TYR A 174 6.61 10.05 -18.83
N VAL A 175 6.06 8.98 -18.25
CA VAL A 175 4.63 8.65 -18.34
C VAL A 175 3.75 9.60 -17.50
N PRO A 176 4.12 9.95 -16.25
CA PRO A 176 3.40 10.95 -15.46
C PRO A 176 3.46 12.35 -16.09
N ARG A 177 2.57 13.26 -15.66
CA ARG A 177 2.64 14.67 -16.07
C ARG A 177 3.91 15.32 -15.56
N ASP A 178 4.19 15.13 -14.28
CA ASP A 178 5.38 15.63 -13.60
C ASP A 178 5.97 14.49 -12.78
N PHE A 179 7.31 14.41 -12.74
CA PHE A 179 8.03 13.38 -11.99
C PHE A 179 9.08 14.06 -11.09
N LEU A 180 9.11 13.68 -9.81
CA LEU A 180 10.12 14.09 -8.85
C LEU A 180 10.76 12.86 -8.23
N TRP A 181 12.09 12.79 -8.27
CA TRP A 181 12.84 11.78 -7.54
C TRP A 181 13.36 12.40 -6.24
N VAL A 182 13.17 11.68 -5.14
CA VAL A 182 13.73 11.97 -3.82
C VAL A 182 14.40 10.71 -3.31
N SER A 183 15.57 10.83 -2.71
CA SER A 183 16.23 9.73 -2.02
C SER A 183 16.08 9.83 -0.49
N TYR A 184 16.07 8.68 0.18
CA TYR A 184 16.15 8.60 1.64
C TYR A 184 17.44 9.27 2.16
N GLU A 185 18.52 9.14 1.40
CA GLU A 185 19.81 9.74 1.71
C GLU A 185 19.74 11.28 1.72
N GLU A 186 19.08 11.90 0.73
CA GLU A 186 18.81 13.34 0.73
C GLU A 186 17.89 13.76 1.87
N MET A 187 16.86 12.95 2.17
CA MET A 187 15.96 13.21 3.29
C MET A 187 16.69 13.15 4.63
N HIS A 188 17.71 12.29 4.76
CA HIS A 188 18.55 12.24 5.94
C HIS A 188 19.57 13.40 5.99
N ALA A 189 20.08 13.85 4.85
CA ALA A 189 21.06 14.94 4.77
C ALA A 189 20.42 16.32 5.01
N ASP A 190 19.28 16.61 4.38
CA ASP A 190 18.52 17.85 4.57
C ASP A 190 17.01 17.61 4.46
N PRO A 191 16.36 17.15 5.55
CA PRO A 191 14.92 16.87 5.54
C PRO A 191 14.08 18.13 5.26
N ARG A 192 14.57 19.33 5.62
CA ARG A 192 13.82 20.58 5.42
C ARG A 192 13.69 20.91 3.93
N GLN A 193 14.79 20.80 3.20
CA GLN A 193 14.80 21.02 1.75
C GLN A 193 13.94 19.98 1.01
N VAL A 194 13.97 18.72 1.45
CA VAL A 194 13.12 17.66 0.89
C VAL A 194 11.64 17.94 1.13
N ILE A 195 11.24 18.35 2.34
CA ILE A 195 9.84 18.72 2.65
C ILE A 195 9.39 19.86 1.76
N ARG A 196 10.18 20.93 1.63
CA ARG A 196 9.84 22.07 0.75
C ARG A 196 9.65 21.67 -0.71
N SER A 197 10.61 20.91 -1.23
CA SER A 197 10.59 20.46 -2.63
C SER A 197 9.37 19.56 -2.88
N THR A 198 9.06 18.69 -1.93
CA THR A 198 7.89 17.81 -1.97
C THR A 198 6.57 18.57 -1.88
N ALA A 199 6.47 19.54 -0.94
CA ALA A 199 5.28 20.38 -0.77
C ALA A 199 4.98 21.15 -2.07
N LYS A 200 5.99 21.84 -2.62
CA LYS A 200 5.88 22.56 -3.88
C LYS A 200 5.45 21.64 -5.03
N PHE A 201 6.08 20.47 -5.15
CA PHE A 201 5.77 19.50 -6.19
C PHE A 201 4.32 19.00 -6.09
N LEU A 202 3.86 18.64 -4.89
CA LEU A 202 2.50 18.14 -4.67
C LEU A 202 1.43 19.24 -4.69
N GLY A 203 1.82 20.51 -4.74
CA GLY A 203 0.88 21.65 -4.75
C GLY A 203 0.37 22.02 -3.35
N LEU A 204 1.14 21.70 -2.31
CA LEU A 204 0.91 22.13 -0.94
C LEU A 204 1.57 23.50 -0.68
N PRO A 205 1.08 24.28 0.29
CA PRO A 205 1.70 25.56 0.66
C PRO A 205 3.13 25.37 1.15
N ASP A 206 4.01 26.32 0.84
CA ASP A 206 5.39 26.32 1.35
C ASP A 206 5.38 26.51 2.87
N PRO A 207 5.97 25.59 3.65
CA PRO A 207 6.05 25.74 5.10
C PRO A 207 7.08 26.81 5.50
N ASP A 208 6.72 27.59 6.52
CA ASP A 208 7.67 28.51 7.13
C ASP A 208 8.79 27.78 7.88
N GLU A 209 9.87 28.50 8.17
CA GLU A 209 11.06 27.95 8.83
C GLU A 209 10.80 27.44 10.25
N THR A 210 9.83 28.01 10.97
CA THR A 210 9.48 27.56 12.32
C THR A 210 8.78 26.23 12.26
N LEU A 211 7.76 26.10 11.40
CA LEU A 211 7.05 24.85 11.18
C LEU A 211 7.98 23.74 10.67
N LEU A 212 8.88 24.05 9.72
CA LEU A 212 9.87 23.08 9.24
C LEU A 212 10.75 22.54 10.35
N ARG A 213 11.27 23.41 11.23
CA ARG A 213 12.09 22.98 12.38
C ARG A 213 11.29 22.10 13.32
N GLU A 214 10.06 22.46 13.65
CA GLU A 214 9.20 21.68 14.54
C GLU A 214 8.88 20.29 13.99
N ILE A 215 8.55 20.19 12.71
CA ILE A 215 8.24 18.91 12.07
C ILE A 215 9.46 18.00 12.04
N VAL A 216 10.62 18.53 11.66
CA VAL A 216 11.86 17.74 11.60
C VAL A 216 12.26 17.25 12.98
N GLU A 217 12.14 18.09 14.02
CA GLU A 217 12.43 17.69 15.39
C GLU A 217 11.46 16.60 15.87
N LYS A 218 10.15 16.78 15.65
CA LYS A 218 9.12 15.78 15.99
C LYS A 218 9.31 14.47 15.25
N ALA A 219 9.75 14.52 14.00
CA ALA A 219 10.01 13.35 13.17
C ALA A 219 11.44 12.80 13.31
N SER A 220 12.22 13.24 14.30
CA SER A 220 13.55 12.69 14.54
C SER A 220 13.50 11.18 14.79
N PHE A 221 14.56 10.46 14.46
CA PHE A 221 14.65 9.01 14.66
C PHE A 221 14.25 8.59 16.09
N ARG A 222 14.75 9.31 17.10
CA ARG A 222 14.42 9.06 18.50
C ARG A 222 12.93 9.20 18.79
N ASN A 223 12.30 10.25 18.27
CA ASN A 223 10.89 10.52 18.49
C ASN A 223 10.00 9.54 17.71
N MET A 224 10.37 9.19 16.47
CA MET A 224 9.70 8.17 15.69
C MET A 224 9.76 6.80 16.36
N ARG A 225 10.95 6.40 16.87
CA ARG A 225 11.11 5.13 17.60
C ARG A 225 10.33 5.11 18.91
N LYS A 226 10.26 6.25 19.61
CA LYS A 226 9.44 6.40 20.81
C LYS A 226 7.94 6.30 20.48
N ALA A 227 7.50 6.95 19.41
CA ALA A 227 6.12 6.89 18.95
C ALA A 227 5.73 5.47 18.50
N GLU A 228 6.67 4.73 17.91
CA GLU A 228 6.51 3.31 17.55
C GLU A 228 6.33 2.41 18.78
N LEU A 229 7.14 2.63 19.82
CA LEU A 229 7.06 1.90 21.11
C LEU A 229 5.73 2.14 21.85
N HIS A 230 5.20 3.36 21.77
CA HIS A 230 4.00 3.77 22.52
C HIS A 230 2.73 3.76 21.65
N ASP A 231 2.79 3.17 20.45
CA ASP A 231 1.70 3.16 19.48
C ASP A 231 1.02 4.53 19.28
N SER A 232 1.83 5.60 19.29
CA SER A 232 1.30 6.97 19.31
C SER A 232 0.64 7.40 18.00
N PHE A 233 0.62 6.52 17.00
CA PHE A 233 -0.03 6.73 15.70
C PHE A 233 -1.32 5.89 15.55
N GLY A 234 -1.69 5.08 16.54
CA GLY A 234 -2.89 4.23 16.52
C GLY A 234 -2.93 3.30 15.30
N HIS A 235 -1.79 2.76 14.89
CA HIS A 235 -1.68 1.98 13.67
C HIS A 235 -0.81 0.75 13.92
N GLU A 236 -1.45 -0.42 14.03
CA GLU A 236 -0.80 -1.69 14.36
C GLU A 236 0.33 -2.08 13.40
N ARG A 237 0.25 -1.65 12.13
CA ARG A 237 1.33 -1.79 11.11
C ARG A 237 2.59 -0.96 11.38
N LEU A 238 2.61 -0.21 12.47
CA LEU A 238 3.80 0.48 12.99
C LEU A 238 4.32 -0.18 14.26
N ARG A 239 3.55 -1.01 14.97
CA ARG A 239 4.04 -1.69 16.17
C ARG A 239 5.16 -2.68 15.81
N PRO A 240 6.21 -2.78 16.65
CA PRO A 240 7.18 -3.86 16.55
C PRO A 240 6.50 -5.19 16.86
N ALA A 241 6.85 -6.27 16.14
CA ALA A 241 6.34 -7.60 16.45
C ALA A 241 6.88 -8.15 17.78
N ASP A 242 8.08 -7.71 18.17
CA ASP A 242 8.69 -7.98 19.47
C ASP A 242 9.38 -6.70 20.00
N PRO A 243 8.81 -6.02 21.00
CA PRO A 243 9.39 -4.81 21.57
C PRO A 243 10.79 -4.98 22.18
N HIS A 244 11.21 -6.21 22.48
CA HIS A 244 12.54 -6.52 23.03
C HIS A 244 13.56 -6.90 21.96
N ASN A 245 13.13 -7.14 20.73
CA ASN A 245 13.99 -7.32 19.57
C ASN A 245 14.09 -6.02 18.75
N PRO A 246 15.24 -5.31 18.78
CA PRO A 246 15.45 -4.11 17.97
C PRO A 246 15.22 -4.32 16.48
N GLU A 247 15.39 -5.55 15.98
CA GLU A 247 15.22 -5.92 14.57
C GLU A 247 13.75 -6.10 14.16
N SER A 248 12.80 -6.09 15.11
CA SER A 248 11.36 -6.18 14.82
C SER A 248 10.70 -4.81 14.57
N PHE A 249 11.43 -3.72 14.84
CA PHE A 249 10.98 -2.35 14.66
C PHE A 249 10.96 -1.95 13.17
N LYS A 250 10.01 -1.11 12.80
CA LYS A 250 9.98 -0.41 11.51
C LYS A 250 11.06 0.68 11.46
N VAL A 251 11.29 1.38 12.57
CA VAL A 251 12.33 2.39 12.75
C VAL A 251 13.51 1.78 13.51
N ARG A 252 14.25 0.91 12.82
CA ARG A 252 15.34 0.10 13.39
C ARG A 252 16.59 0.89 13.79
N ARG A 253 17.24 1.51 12.80
CA ARG A 253 18.53 2.23 12.97
C ARG A 253 18.50 3.66 12.45
N GLY A 254 17.63 3.96 11.47
CA GLY A 254 17.50 5.30 10.88
C GLY A 254 18.82 5.86 10.34
N LYS A 255 19.69 4.98 9.81
CA LYS A 255 21.04 5.29 9.35
C LYS A 255 21.16 4.96 7.86
N VAL A 256 21.95 5.77 7.15
CA VAL A 256 22.40 5.50 5.77
C VAL A 256 23.66 4.63 5.80
N GLY A 257 23.71 3.61 4.94
CA GLY A 257 24.81 2.65 4.90
C GLY A 257 24.82 1.75 6.14
N GLY A 258 23.63 1.32 6.58
CA GLY A 258 23.48 0.36 7.67
C GLY A 258 23.73 -1.08 7.22
N TYR A 259 23.65 -1.37 5.92
CA TYR A 259 23.82 -2.71 5.36
C TYR A 259 25.16 -3.37 5.71
N VAL A 260 26.23 -2.58 5.87
CA VAL A 260 27.58 -3.07 6.23
C VAL A 260 27.63 -3.75 7.61
N ASP A 261 26.65 -3.47 8.48
CA ASP A 261 26.56 -4.08 9.80
C ASP A 261 25.97 -5.52 9.73
N TYR A 262 25.42 -5.93 8.57
CA TYR A 262 24.63 -7.16 8.41
C TYR A 262 25.10 -8.08 7.28
N LEU A 263 25.62 -7.49 6.20
CA LEU A 263 26.06 -8.24 5.03
C LEU A 263 27.54 -8.61 5.15
N SER A 264 27.89 -9.84 4.76
CA SER A 264 29.28 -10.23 4.62
C SER A 264 29.94 -9.48 3.45
N SER A 265 31.28 -9.45 3.40
CA SER A 265 31.97 -8.83 2.25
C SER A 265 31.65 -9.54 0.92
N GLU A 266 31.32 -10.83 0.95
CA GLU A 266 30.90 -11.59 -0.23
C GLU A 266 29.50 -11.18 -0.69
N ASP A 267 28.54 -11.09 0.25
CA ASP A 267 27.18 -10.62 -0.05
C ASP A 267 27.20 -9.20 -0.60
N ILE A 268 27.99 -8.29 0.01
CA ILE A 268 28.13 -6.91 -0.48
C ILE A 268 28.69 -6.91 -1.90
N ALA A 269 29.74 -7.68 -2.18
CA ALA A 269 30.33 -7.75 -3.51
C ALA A 269 29.34 -8.31 -4.56
N TYR A 270 28.52 -9.30 -4.19
CA TYR A 270 27.47 -9.81 -5.05
C TYR A 270 26.40 -8.75 -5.35
N VAL A 271 25.87 -8.10 -4.31
CA VAL A 271 24.84 -7.07 -4.45
C VAL A 271 25.38 -5.87 -5.22
N ASP A 272 26.63 -5.45 -4.99
CA ASP A 272 27.32 -4.41 -5.74
C ASP A 272 27.40 -4.76 -7.22
N ALA A 273 27.90 -5.95 -7.56
CA ALA A 273 28.01 -6.39 -8.94
C ALA A 273 26.65 -6.51 -9.63
N TYR A 274 25.61 -6.90 -8.91
CA TYR A 274 24.25 -6.94 -9.42
C TYR A 274 23.72 -5.53 -9.72
N ILE A 275 23.86 -4.60 -8.77
CA ILE A 275 23.46 -3.19 -8.94
C ILE A 275 24.20 -2.56 -10.12
N ASP A 276 25.52 -2.69 -10.17
CA ASP A 276 26.33 -2.06 -11.23
C ASP A 276 26.00 -2.59 -12.63
N ARG A 277 25.59 -3.86 -12.73
CA ARG A 277 25.24 -4.49 -14.01
C ARG A 277 23.81 -4.18 -14.45
N HIS A 278 22.87 -4.10 -13.50
CA HIS A 278 21.44 -4.14 -13.81
C HIS A 278 20.70 -2.84 -13.49
N LEU A 279 21.16 -2.03 -12.55
CA LEU A 279 20.45 -0.81 -12.16
C LEU A 279 20.59 0.27 -13.24
N HIS A 280 19.46 0.86 -13.61
CA HIS A 280 19.38 1.87 -14.66
C HIS A 280 20.24 3.10 -14.31
N PRO A 281 21.00 3.69 -15.26
CA PRO A 281 21.95 4.78 -15.01
C PRO A 281 21.35 6.06 -14.37
N PHE A 282 20.03 6.25 -14.45
CA PHE A 282 19.32 7.30 -13.73
C PHE A 282 19.59 7.25 -12.21
N PHE A 283 19.86 6.06 -11.67
CA PHE A 283 20.20 5.82 -10.27
C PHE A 283 21.69 5.48 -10.06
N ALA A 284 22.57 5.93 -10.95
CA ALA A 284 24.01 5.66 -10.87
C ALA A 284 24.69 6.15 -9.58
N CYS A 285 24.02 7.01 -8.78
CA CYS A 285 24.49 7.37 -7.45
C CYS A 285 24.59 6.18 -6.48
N TYR A 286 23.89 5.08 -6.76
CA TYR A 286 23.93 3.83 -5.99
C TYR A 286 24.94 2.80 -6.52
N TYR A 287 25.65 3.08 -7.61
CA TYR A 287 26.72 2.21 -8.09
C TYR A 287 27.85 2.11 -7.06
N SER A 288 28.54 0.97 -7.07
CA SER A 288 29.69 0.73 -6.21
C SER A 288 30.79 1.75 -6.52
N LYS A 289 31.49 2.19 -5.47
CA LYS A 289 32.51 3.24 -5.55
C LYS A 289 33.93 2.66 -5.58
N GLU A 290 34.26 1.65 -6.41
CA GLU A 290 35.66 1.25 -6.75
C GLU A 290 35.66 0.11 -7.81
N LYS A 291 36.45 0.06 -8.90
CA LYS A 291 37.77 0.65 -9.25
C LYS A 291 37.79 1.20 -10.70
N VAL A 292 38.12 2.48 -10.86
CA VAL A 292 38.91 2.95 -12.02
C VAL A 292 40.22 3.47 -11.48
N ALA A 293 41.23 2.61 -11.43
CA ALA A 293 42.62 3.08 -11.41
C ALA A 293 42.93 3.57 -12.84
N PRO A 294 43.30 4.84 -13.06
CA PRO A 294 43.85 5.23 -14.34
C PRO A 294 45.24 4.61 -14.44
N SER A 295 45.37 3.63 -15.32
CA SER A 295 46.66 3.28 -15.92
C SER A 295 47.28 4.57 -16.45
N GLY A 296 48.39 4.96 -15.81
CA GLY A 296 49.04 6.24 -16.04
C GLY A 296 49.54 6.40 -17.47
N LYS A 297 49.14 7.51 -18.08
CA LYS A 297 50.08 8.39 -18.77
C LYS A 297 49.87 9.81 -18.27
N GLU A 298 50.77 10.20 -17.39
CA GLU A 298 50.99 11.55 -16.92
C GLU A 298 51.42 12.42 -18.11
N LEU A 299 50.67 13.49 -18.36
CA LEU A 299 51.12 14.68 -19.09
C LEU A 299 50.73 15.89 -18.24
N ALA A 300 51.75 16.67 -17.90
CA ALA A 300 51.78 17.74 -16.93
C ALA A 300 50.84 18.92 -17.28
N PRO A 301 50.60 19.86 -16.34
CA PRO A 301 49.39 20.67 -16.27
C PRO A 301 49.46 21.88 -17.20
N THR A 302 48.33 22.22 -17.83
CA THR A 302 48.14 23.54 -18.45
C THR A 302 47.14 24.32 -17.63
N THR A 303 47.59 25.46 -17.15
CA THR A 303 46.91 26.43 -16.29
C THR A 303 45.68 26.99 -17.01
N GLY A 304 44.54 27.04 -16.33
CA GLY A 304 43.34 27.70 -16.82
C GLY A 304 42.35 27.90 -15.69
N HIS A 305 42.33 29.11 -15.12
CA HIS A 305 41.22 29.61 -14.31
C HIS A 305 39.90 29.43 -15.06
N ILE A 306 38.82 29.06 -14.37
CA ILE A 306 37.48 29.65 -14.51
C ILE A 306 36.62 29.26 -13.30
N GLN A 307 35.93 30.28 -12.79
CA GLN A 307 35.03 30.31 -11.64
C GLN A 307 33.79 29.42 -11.78
N ALA A 308 33.24 29.05 -10.63
CA ALA A 308 31.89 28.55 -10.46
C ALA A 308 30.83 29.52 -11.05
N SER A 309 29.88 28.98 -11.81
CA SER A 309 28.68 29.71 -12.21
C SER A 309 27.43 28.85 -12.14
N THR A 310 26.52 29.32 -11.31
CA THR A 310 25.08 29.10 -11.25
C THR A 310 24.40 29.10 -12.63
N ILE A 311 23.48 28.15 -12.87
CA ILE A 311 22.43 28.23 -13.90
C ILE A 311 21.15 27.74 -13.21
N ALA A 312 20.24 28.59 -12.74
CA ALA A 312 19.33 29.51 -13.45
C ALA A 312 18.21 28.80 -14.24
N SER A 313 17.01 29.02 -13.73
CA SER A 313 15.67 28.71 -14.23
C SER A 313 15.44 29.16 -15.68
N ILE A 314 14.74 28.33 -16.47
CA ILE A 314 14.09 28.74 -17.72
C ILE A 314 12.61 28.41 -17.61
N GLY A 315 11.78 29.45 -17.74
CA GLY A 315 10.32 29.38 -17.66
C GLY A 315 9.66 28.94 -18.97
N LEU A 316 8.35 28.70 -18.90
CA LEU A 316 7.50 28.59 -20.08
C LEU A 316 6.37 29.63 -19.99
N ALA A 317 6.32 30.47 -21.02
CA ALA A 317 5.40 31.57 -21.20
C ALA A 317 4.01 31.09 -21.65
N GLN A 318 3.02 31.92 -21.33
CA GLN A 318 1.61 31.83 -21.70
C GLN A 318 1.39 31.98 -23.21
N ASN A 319 0.33 31.36 -23.73
CA ASN A 319 -0.36 31.88 -24.90
C ASN A 319 -1.87 31.67 -24.77
N THR A 320 -2.59 32.80 -24.72
CA THR A 320 -4.04 32.92 -24.63
C THR A 320 -4.51 33.54 -25.93
N GLN A 321 -5.42 32.89 -26.67
CA GLN A 321 -6.33 33.61 -27.57
C GLN A 321 -7.74 33.03 -27.48
N LEU A 322 -8.64 33.90 -27.04
CA LEU A 322 -10.09 33.74 -26.99
C LEU A 322 -10.69 33.96 -28.39
N ARG A 323 -11.68 33.15 -28.75
CA ARG A 323 -12.81 33.56 -29.59
C ARG A 323 -14.10 32.98 -29.00
N ALA A 324 -15.04 33.87 -28.73
CA ALA A 324 -16.38 33.56 -28.26
C ALA A 324 -17.37 33.50 -29.44
N SER A 325 -18.30 32.54 -29.42
CA SER A 325 -19.69 32.71 -29.86
C SER A 325 -20.53 31.53 -29.36
N ASN A 326 -21.84 31.74 -29.33
CA ASN A 326 -22.82 31.31 -28.34
C ASN A 326 -23.61 30.03 -28.69
N ASP A 327 -24.23 29.48 -27.65
CA ASP A 327 -25.52 28.76 -27.53
C ASP A 327 -25.82 27.35 -28.11
N ASN A 328 -26.38 26.56 -27.19
CA ASN A 328 -27.42 25.53 -27.34
C ASN A 328 -27.21 24.32 -28.26
N HIS A 329 -26.26 23.42 -27.93
CA HIS A 329 -26.35 21.99 -28.34
C HIS A 329 -25.74 20.97 -27.34
N ARG A 330 -25.54 21.36 -26.06
CA ARG A 330 -24.81 20.50 -25.08
C ARG A 330 -25.57 19.26 -24.58
N ARG A 331 -26.90 19.18 -24.75
CA ARG A 331 -27.71 18.09 -24.18
C ARG A 331 -27.77 16.84 -25.07
N GLU A 332 -27.69 16.98 -26.39
CA GLU A 332 -27.78 15.84 -27.32
C GLU A 332 -26.46 15.06 -27.49
N ARG A 333 -25.31 15.73 -27.37
CA ARG A 333 -24.00 15.04 -27.43
C ARG A 333 -23.71 14.21 -26.17
N PHE A 334 -24.25 14.60 -25.03
CA PHE A 334 -24.11 13.87 -23.76
C PHE A 334 -24.89 12.55 -23.77
N MET A 335 -26.08 12.54 -24.37
CA MET A 335 -26.90 11.32 -24.55
C MET A 335 -26.28 10.33 -25.55
N ARG A 336 -25.59 10.82 -26.59
CA ARG A 336 -24.89 9.95 -27.56
C ARG A 336 -23.61 9.33 -27.00
N LEU A 337 -22.91 10.03 -26.10
CA LEU A 337 -21.73 9.49 -25.42
C LEU A 337 -22.11 8.42 -24.38
N ALA A 338 -23.20 8.64 -23.64
CA ALA A 338 -23.74 7.65 -22.69
C ALA A 338 -24.21 6.36 -23.39
N ALA A 339 -24.81 6.48 -24.58
CA ALA A 339 -25.19 5.32 -25.40
C ALA A 339 -23.96 4.56 -25.96
N ALA A 340 -22.87 5.26 -26.30
CA ALA A 340 -21.63 4.62 -26.76
C ALA A 340 -20.92 3.85 -25.62
N VAL A 341 -20.97 4.36 -24.39
CA VAL A 341 -20.45 3.67 -23.20
C VAL A 341 -21.29 2.44 -22.86
N ALA A 342 -22.62 2.52 -23.00
CA ALA A 342 -23.51 1.37 -22.80
C ALA A 342 -23.31 0.27 -23.85
N LEU A 343 -23.00 0.62 -25.11
CA LEU A 343 -22.70 -0.34 -26.17
C LEU A 343 -21.32 -1.00 -26.02
N PHE A 344 -20.34 -0.28 -25.48
CA PHE A 344 -19.04 -0.86 -25.09
C PHE A 344 -19.19 -1.85 -23.91
N ALA A 345 -20.05 -1.53 -22.93
CA ALA A 345 -20.33 -2.41 -21.80
C ALA A 345 -21.05 -3.71 -22.24
N SER A 346 -21.98 -3.64 -23.19
CA SER A 346 -22.62 -4.85 -23.74
C SER A 346 -21.70 -5.69 -24.61
N GLY A 347 -20.70 -5.06 -25.27
CA GLY A 347 -19.74 -5.76 -26.13
C GLY A 347 -18.71 -6.60 -25.35
N TRP A 348 -18.45 -6.25 -24.09
CA TRP A 348 -17.49 -6.97 -23.23
C TRP A 348 -18.11 -8.23 -22.59
N ILE A 349 -19.41 -8.19 -22.27
CA ILE A 349 -20.14 -9.31 -21.66
C ILE A 349 -20.24 -10.54 -22.59
N ALA A 350 -20.05 -10.35 -23.91
CA ALA A 350 -20.08 -11.46 -24.85
C ALA A 350 -18.75 -12.24 -24.96
N ASN A 351 -17.64 -11.75 -24.37
CA ASN A 351 -16.31 -12.35 -24.53
C ASN A 351 -15.75 -12.97 -23.23
N GLU A 352 -16.54 -13.01 -22.15
CA GLU A 352 -16.11 -13.47 -20.82
C GLU A 352 -16.71 -14.83 -20.42
N LEU A 353 -17.41 -15.50 -21.35
CA LEU A 353 -17.92 -16.87 -21.16
C LEU A 353 -16.91 -17.96 -21.54
N ASP A 354 -15.66 -17.61 -21.86
CA ASP A 354 -14.65 -18.58 -22.30
C ASP A 354 -13.22 -18.16 -21.86
N ALA A 355 -12.94 -18.22 -20.55
CA ALA A 355 -11.57 -18.21 -20.05
C ALA A 355 -11.48 -18.89 -18.67
N ASN A 356 -10.53 -19.82 -18.53
CA ASN A 356 -10.31 -20.69 -17.38
C ASN A 356 -10.18 -19.94 -16.04
N PHE A 357 -10.75 -20.54 -14.99
CA PHE A 357 -10.91 -20.02 -13.63
C PHE A 357 -9.58 -19.79 -12.90
N ALA A 358 -9.25 -18.52 -12.69
CA ALA A 358 -8.52 -18.04 -11.53
C ALA A 358 -9.50 -17.23 -10.66
N PRO A 359 -9.35 -17.22 -9.33
CA PRO A 359 -10.25 -16.46 -8.46
C PRO A 359 -10.16 -14.96 -8.78
N PRO A 360 -11.25 -14.20 -8.59
CA PRO A 360 -11.14 -12.75 -8.61
C PRO A 360 -10.09 -12.31 -7.57
N ALA A 361 -9.32 -11.27 -7.88
CA ALA A 361 -8.21 -10.82 -7.03
C ALA A 361 -8.63 -10.47 -5.58
N SER A 362 -9.92 -10.18 -5.34
CA SER A 362 -10.50 -10.00 -4.01
C SER A 362 -10.62 -11.31 -3.24
N ALA A 363 -11.07 -12.39 -3.87
CA ALA A 363 -11.13 -13.72 -3.26
C ALA A 363 -9.73 -14.17 -2.82
N ALA A 364 -8.73 -14.00 -3.69
CA ALA A 364 -7.35 -14.34 -3.38
C ALA A 364 -6.80 -13.57 -2.16
N SER A 365 -7.21 -12.31 -1.98
CA SER A 365 -6.79 -11.50 -0.82
C SER A 365 -7.48 -11.97 0.46
N LEU A 366 -8.80 -12.17 0.43
CA LEU A 366 -9.57 -12.72 1.55
C LEU A 366 -9.06 -14.09 1.99
N ILE A 367 -8.81 -14.98 1.03
CA ILE A 367 -8.34 -16.35 1.26
C ILE A 367 -6.94 -16.35 1.89
N SER A 368 -6.05 -15.44 1.46
CA SER A 368 -4.72 -15.27 2.06
C SER A 368 -4.84 -14.79 3.50
N GLU A 369 -5.62 -13.74 3.75
CA GLU A 369 -5.77 -13.17 5.08
C GLU A 369 -6.47 -14.10 6.06
N ALA A 370 -7.49 -14.83 5.62
CA ALA A 370 -8.16 -15.84 6.43
C ALA A 370 -7.21 -16.97 6.83
N GLN A 371 -6.32 -17.40 5.93
CA GLN A 371 -5.29 -18.40 6.24
C GLN A 371 -4.25 -17.85 7.24
N GLU A 372 -3.77 -16.62 7.04
CA GLU A 372 -2.82 -15.97 7.95
C GLU A 372 -3.43 -15.77 9.35
N ALA A 373 -4.70 -15.39 9.41
CA ALA A 373 -5.48 -15.29 10.64
C ALA A 373 -5.63 -16.63 11.35
N TYR A 374 -5.98 -17.68 10.60
CA TYR A 374 -6.09 -19.03 11.13
C TYR A 374 -4.77 -19.53 11.74
N VAL A 375 -3.64 -19.32 11.04
CA VAL A 375 -2.31 -19.71 11.53
C VAL A 375 -1.96 -18.95 12.81
N ALA A 376 -2.22 -17.64 12.85
CA ALA A 376 -1.97 -16.82 14.03
C ALA A 376 -2.81 -17.28 15.24
N SER A 377 -4.12 -17.51 15.04
CA SER A 377 -5.03 -18.02 16.07
C SER A 377 -4.62 -19.41 16.57
N SER A 378 -4.15 -20.29 15.67
CA SER A 378 -3.70 -21.65 16.01
C SER A 378 -2.42 -21.69 16.85
N VAL A 379 -1.50 -20.75 16.60
CA VAL A 379 -0.31 -20.56 17.44
C VAL A 379 -0.72 -20.01 18.81
N ARG A 380 -1.65 -19.04 18.82
CA ARG A 380 -2.12 -18.39 20.04
C ARG A 380 -2.91 -19.33 20.96
N ALA A 381 -3.70 -20.24 20.42
CA ALA A 381 -4.45 -21.24 21.20
C ALA A 381 -3.56 -22.13 22.10
N LYS A 382 -2.23 -22.15 21.86
CA LYS A 382 -1.26 -22.89 22.67
C LYS A 382 -0.62 -22.03 23.78
N MET A 383 -0.98 -20.75 23.88
CA MET A 383 -0.38 -19.78 24.81
C MET A 383 -1.21 -19.64 26.09
N VAL A 384 -0.69 -20.12 27.21
CA VAL A 384 -1.35 -20.09 28.54
C VAL A 384 -1.57 -18.67 29.09
N SER A 385 -0.87 -17.65 28.57
CA SER A 385 -0.86 -16.29 29.13
C SER A 385 -1.97 -15.37 28.63
N GLN A 386 -2.88 -15.84 27.78
CA GLN A 386 -3.90 -14.99 27.15
C GLN A 386 -5.21 -14.99 27.93
N ILE A 387 -5.92 -13.87 27.88
CA ILE A 387 -7.29 -13.75 28.38
C ILE A 387 -8.20 -14.22 27.24
N GLU A 388 -8.83 -15.37 27.41
CA GLU A 388 -9.85 -15.89 26.50
C GLU A 388 -11.22 -15.34 26.94
N THR A 389 -11.97 -14.75 26.01
CA THR A 389 -13.39 -14.44 26.22
C THR A 389 -14.21 -15.33 25.30
N SER A 390 -15.15 -16.08 25.88
CA SER A 390 -16.07 -16.95 25.14
C SER A 390 -17.42 -16.27 24.86
N ASP A 391 -17.70 -15.14 25.52
CA ASP A 391 -18.90 -14.34 25.27
C ASP A 391 -18.62 -13.37 24.11
N VAL A 392 -19.36 -13.55 23.02
CA VAL A 392 -19.34 -12.70 21.83
C VAL A 392 -20.63 -11.89 21.80
N ASP A 393 -20.52 -10.58 22.03
CA ASP A 393 -21.61 -9.64 21.76
C ASP A 393 -21.46 -9.12 20.32
N ARG A 394 -22.27 -9.67 19.41
CA ARG A 394 -22.28 -9.29 17.99
C ARG A 394 -22.63 -7.80 17.80
N GLY A 395 -23.50 -7.24 18.65
CA GLY A 395 -23.88 -5.84 18.60
C GLY A 395 -22.73 -4.91 19.00
N GLU A 396 -22.01 -5.26 20.08
CA GLU A 396 -20.79 -4.54 20.49
C GLU A 396 -19.72 -4.59 19.40
N ILE A 397 -19.49 -5.76 18.82
CA ILE A 397 -18.50 -5.93 17.74
C ILE A 397 -18.89 -5.11 16.51
N PHE A 398 -20.15 -5.15 16.10
CA PHE A 398 -20.63 -4.36 14.97
C PHE A 398 -20.49 -2.86 15.23
N ASP A 399 -20.92 -2.36 16.40
CA ASP A 399 -20.84 -0.95 16.76
C ASP A 399 -19.38 -0.43 16.80
N ALA A 400 -18.43 -1.28 17.22
CA ALA A 400 -17.02 -0.92 17.33
C ALA A 400 -16.24 -1.07 16.02
N THR A 401 -16.60 -2.05 15.18
CA THR A 401 -15.78 -2.47 14.03
C THR A 401 -16.44 -2.29 12.68
N GLY A 402 -17.77 -2.14 12.62
CA GLY A 402 -18.52 -2.18 11.36
C GLY A 402 -18.63 -3.58 10.72
N VAL A 403 -18.05 -4.61 11.32
CA VAL A 403 -18.11 -5.99 10.82
C VAL A 403 -19.38 -6.65 11.36
N ASP A 404 -20.29 -7.00 10.45
CA ASP A 404 -21.46 -7.81 10.80
C ASP A 404 -21.08 -9.29 10.78
N LEU A 405 -21.30 -9.98 11.89
CA LEU A 405 -20.97 -11.40 12.03
C LEU A 405 -22.25 -12.21 11.83
N PRO A 406 -22.20 -13.39 11.17
CA PRO A 406 -23.38 -14.24 11.02
C PRO A 406 -23.90 -14.76 12.37
N GLU A 407 -25.14 -15.28 12.39
CA GLU A 407 -25.60 -16.05 13.55
C GLU A 407 -24.74 -17.30 13.71
N ILE A 408 -24.30 -17.53 14.95
CA ILE A 408 -23.50 -18.71 15.29
C ILE A 408 -24.51 -19.79 15.73
N PRO A 409 -24.46 -21.00 15.13
CA PRO A 409 -25.35 -22.09 15.53
C PRO A 409 -25.27 -22.36 17.03
N VAL A 410 -26.43 -22.60 17.66
CA VAL A 410 -26.56 -22.72 19.12
C VAL A 410 -25.74 -23.89 19.70
N ASP A 411 -25.43 -24.88 18.88
CA ASP A 411 -24.63 -26.05 19.22
C ASP A 411 -23.12 -25.86 18.95
N TRP A 412 -22.69 -24.68 18.51
CA TRP A 412 -21.28 -24.32 18.34
C TRP A 412 -20.78 -23.51 19.54
N VAL A 413 -19.55 -23.78 19.94
CA VAL A 413 -18.92 -23.08 21.08
C VAL A 413 -17.84 -22.16 20.56
N VAL A 414 -18.00 -20.85 20.79
CA VAL A 414 -16.92 -19.88 20.56
C VAL A 414 -15.86 -20.06 21.64
N THR A 415 -14.65 -20.34 21.21
CA THR A 415 -13.48 -20.53 22.08
C THR A 415 -12.59 -19.29 22.13
N ASP A 416 -12.66 -18.43 21.11
CA ASP A 416 -11.82 -17.26 20.98
C ASP A 416 -12.44 -16.26 20.00
N ALA A 417 -12.36 -14.97 20.31
CA ALA A 417 -12.85 -13.88 19.46
C ALA A 417 -11.85 -12.72 19.48
N GLN A 418 -11.35 -12.32 18.31
CA GLN A 418 -10.26 -11.36 18.21
C GLN A 418 -10.43 -10.40 17.03
N LEU A 419 -9.99 -9.16 17.23
CA LEU A 419 -9.72 -8.26 16.11
C LEU A 419 -8.43 -8.68 15.44
N TYR A 420 -8.48 -8.82 14.13
CA TYR A 420 -7.33 -9.16 13.32
C TYR A 420 -6.98 -7.97 12.40
N PRO A 421 -5.72 -7.50 12.37
CA PRO A 421 -5.32 -6.46 11.45
C PRO A 421 -5.26 -7.01 10.02
N SER A 422 -6.10 -6.45 9.16
CA SER A 422 -6.33 -6.88 7.78
C SER A 422 -6.01 -5.75 6.79
N ASP A 423 -5.62 -6.05 5.56
CA ASP A 423 -5.51 -5.05 4.49
C ASP A 423 -6.88 -4.71 3.86
N LEU A 424 -7.93 -5.46 4.25
CA LEU A 424 -9.32 -5.33 3.81
C LEU A 424 -10.12 -4.34 4.66
N GLY A 425 -9.72 -4.09 5.91
CA GLY A 425 -10.41 -3.16 6.80
C GLY A 425 -10.35 -3.61 8.26
N ASN A 426 -11.39 -3.29 9.01
CA ASN A 426 -11.61 -3.94 10.30
C ASN A 426 -11.97 -5.41 10.03
N SER A 427 -11.32 -6.33 10.73
CA SER A 427 -11.63 -7.76 10.63
C SER A 427 -11.68 -8.42 11.99
N VAL A 428 -12.54 -9.42 12.09
CA VAL A 428 -12.83 -10.19 13.29
C VAL A 428 -12.59 -11.65 12.96
N VAL A 429 -11.92 -12.35 13.87
CA VAL A 429 -11.67 -13.78 13.79
C VAL A 429 -12.35 -14.46 14.97
N LEU A 430 -13.24 -15.40 14.68
CA LEU A 430 -13.88 -16.25 15.66
C LEU A 430 -13.34 -17.67 15.52
N THR A 431 -12.79 -18.24 16.60
CA THR A 431 -12.45 -19.67 16.64
C THR A 431 -13.54 -20.42 17.38
N MET A 432 -14.07 -21.44 16.73
CA MET A 432 -15.25 -22.18 17.17
C MET A 432 -14.98 -23.68 17.15
N VAL A 433 -15.72 -24.40 17.99
CA VAL A 433 -15.82 -25.86 17.95
C VAL A 433 -17.26 -26.21 17.61
N THR A 434 -17.47 -26.98 16.53
CA THR A 434 -18.80 -27.43 16.09
C THR A 434 -19.35 -28.52 17.01
N ALA A 435 -20.62 -28.89 16.84
CA ALA A 435 -21.25 -29.99 17.58
C ALA A 435 -20.54 -31.35 17.42
N ASP A 436 -19.81 -31.53 16.31
CA ASP A 436 -19.05 -32.74 16.00
C ASP A 436 -17.59 -32.70 16.52
N ASP A 437 -17.27 -31.76 17.42
CA ASP A 437 -15.92 -31.51 17.98
C ASP A 437 -14.89 -31.08 16.92
N GLU A 438 -15.36 -30.45 15.84
CA GLU A 438 -14.50 -29.96 14.76
C GLU A 438 -14.11 -28.51 15.03
N ARG A 439 -12.81 -28.20 14.94
CA ARG A 439 -12.31 -26.84 15.13
C ARG A 439 -12.25 -26.08 13.82
N VAL A 440 -12.92 -24.93 13.79
CA VAL A 440 -12.94 -24.02 12.64
C VAL A 440 -12.67 -22.57 13.09
N SER A 441 -12.13 -21.76 12.18
CA SER A 441 -12.02 -20.32 12.38
C SER A 441 -12.77 -19.59 11.27
N LEU A 442 -13.67 -18.70 11.67
CA LEU A 442 -14.36 -17.77 10.79
C LEU A 442 -13.60 -16.45 10.81
N PHE A 443 -13.10 -16.05 9.65
CA PHE A 443 -12.60 -14.72 9.38
C PHE A 443 -13.73 -13.90 8.76
N ALA A 444 -13.98 -12.72 9.31
CA ALA A 444 -14.96 -11.77 8.81
C ALA A 444 -14.29 -10.40 8.67
N ALA A 445 -14.39 -9.79 7.50
CA ALA A 445 -13.89 -8.43 7.28
C ALA A 445 -14.98 -7.54 6.69
N GLU A 446 -14.93 -6.26 7.06
CA GLU A 446 -15.71 -5.22 6.39
C GLU A 446 -15.06 -4.97 5.02
N GLU A 447 -15.46 -5.74 4.00
CA GLU A 447 -14.96 -5.59 2.64
C GLU A 447 -16.09 -5.63 1.61
N ASP A 448 -16.11 -4.65 0.71
CA ASP A 448 -16.92 -4.73 -0.52
C ASP A 448 -16.20 -5.58 -1.57
N THR A 449 -16.18 -6.88 -1.32
CA THR A 449 -15.73 -7.88 -2.28
C THR A 449 -16.80 -8.16 -3.35
N SER A 450 -16.46 -8.97 -4.35
CA SER A 450 -17.45 -9.60 -5.26
C SER A 450 -17.07 -11.07 -5.39
N ILE A 451 -17.25 -11.76 -4.27
CA ILE A 451 -16.83 -13.14 -4.00
C ILE A 451 -18.00 -14.12 -4.14
N GLY A 452 -19.24 -13.60 -4.18
CA GLY A 452 -20.46 -14.34 -4.45
C GLY A 452 -21.24 -14.69 -3.18
N ASP A 453 -22.56 -14.56 -3.25
CA ASP A 453 -23.52 -14.75 -2.14
C ASP A 453 -23.73 -16.23 -1.75
N SER A 454 -22.79 -17.12 -2.09
CA SER A 454 -22.91 -18.54 -1.76
C SER A 454 -21.52 -19.12 -1.49
N PRO A 455 -21.38 -19.95 -0.45
CA PRO A 455 -20.13 -20.62 -0.14
C PRO A 455 -19.48 -21.25 -1.36
N SER A 456 -18.26 -20.82 -1.63
CA SER A 456 -17.33 -21.37 -2.60
C SER A 456 -16.06 -21.81 -1.88
N MET A 457 -15.27 -22.71 -2.47
CA MET A 457 -14.08 -23.25 -1.81
C MET A 457 -12.89 -23.27 -2.76
N GLU A 458 -11.73 -22.93 -2.22
CA GLU A 458 -10.45 -23.02 -2.89
C GLU A 458 -9.37 -23.59 -1.97
N LEU A 459 -8.33 -24.17 -2.57
CA LEU A 459 -7.14 -24.63 -1.85
C LEU A 459 -6.09 -23.51 -1.83
N ASN A 460 -5.75 -23.00 -0.64
CA ASN A 460 -4.64 -22.08 -0.45
C ASN A 460 -3.48 -22.77 0.25
N ASN A 461 -2.35 -22.91 -0.43
CA ASN A 461 -1.19 -23.69 0.05
C ASN A 461 -1.55 -25.11 0.53
N GLY A 462 -2.55 -25.74 -0.11
CA GLY A 462 -3.03 -27.08 0.24
C GLY A 462 -4.03 -27.15 1.40
N VAL A 463 -4.40 -26.01 1.99
CA VAL A 463 -5.45 -25.91 3.03
C VAL A 463 -6.75 -25.44 2.38
N PRO A 464 -7.88 -26.14 2.58
CA PRO A 464 -9.16 -25.69 2.07
C PRO A 464 -9.64 -24.44 2.83
N VAL A 465 -10.14 -23.47 2.07
CA VAL A 465 -10.76 -22.25 2.58
C VAL A 465 -12.11 -22.12 1.90
N ALA A 466 -13.19 -22.13 2.68
CA ALA A 466 -14.53 -21.82 2.18
C ALA A 466 -14.78 -20.32 2.36
N TYR A 467 -15.36 -19.65 1.39
CA TYR A 467 -15.55 -18.20 1.42
C TYR A 467 -16.87 -17.81 0.76
N TRP A 468 -17.48 -16.72 1.24
CA TRP A 468 -18.72 -16.14 0.69
C TRP A 468 -18.91 -14.69 1.16
N GLU A 469 -19.94 -14.05 0.63
CA GLU A 469 -20.43 -12.76 1.13
C GLU A 469 -21.73 -12.92 1.89
N ASP A 470 -21.79 -12.27 3.05
CA ASP A 470 -23.00 -12.14 3.86
C ASP A 470 -23.21 -10.67 4.24
N GLY A 471 -24.25 -10.05 3.66
CA GLY A 471 -24.56 -8.63 3.89
C GLY A 471 -23.48 -7.65 3.39
N GLU A 472 -22.70 -7.10 4.30
CA GLU A 472 -21.53 -6.21 4.04
C GLU A 472 -20.21 -6.85 4.48
N ALA A 473 -20.25 -8.08 4.99
CA ALA A 473 -19.09 -8.81 5.46
C ALA A 473 -18.60 -9.83 4.43
N ALA A 474 -17.29 -9.81 4.19
CA ALA A 474 -16.60 -10.87 3.48
C ALA A 474 -16.21 -11.95 4.47
N LEU A 475 -16.72 -13.17 4.28
CA LEU A 475 -16.55 -14.27 5.20
C LEU A 475 -15.66 -15.36 4.61
N ALA A 476 -14.78 -15.91 5.43
CA ALA A 476 -13.98 -17.07 5.10
C ALA A 476 -13.87 -18.02 6.30
N LEU A 477 -14.23 -19.27 6.08
CA LEU A 477 -14.13 -20.35 7.05
C LEU A 477 -12.92 -21.22 6.72
N VAL A 478 -12.07 -21.46 7.72
CA VAL A 478 -10.84 -22.26 7.61
C VAL A 478 -10.81 -23.31 8.72
N GLY A 479 -10.33 -24.52 8.42
CA GLY A 479 -10.13 -25.57 9.41
C GLY A 479 -9.33 -26.74 8.85
N GLU A 480 -8.80 -27.59 9.73
CA GLU A 480 -8.14 -28.86 9.38
C GLU A 480 -9.20 -29.93 9.02
N LEU A 481 -10.02 -29.64 8.00
CA LEU A 481 -11.12 -30.50 7.56
C LEU A 481 -11.02 -30.75 6.05
N GLU A 482 -11.68 -31.81 5.57
CA GLU A 482 -11.86 -32.03 4.13
C GLU A 482 -12.66 -30.88 3.51
N GLY A 483 -12.29 -30.44 2.30
CA GLY A 483 -12.89 -29.25 1.67
C GLY A 483 -14.41 -29.35 1.48
N THR A 484 -14.96 -30.56 1.28
CA THR A 484 -16.41 -30.78 1.21
C THR A 484 -17.10 -30.54 2.55
N ARG A 485 -16.46 -30.95 3.66
CA ARG A 485 -17.00 -30.73 5.01
C ARG A 485 -16.96 -29.25 5.40
N LEU A 486 -15.87 -28.57 5.06
CA LEU A 486 -15.73 -27.13 5.30
C LEU A 486 -16.79 -26.31 4.55
N LEU A 487 -17.12 -26.71 3.31
CA LEU A 487 -18.17 -26.09 2.51
C LEU A 487 -19.58 -26.32 3.08
N GLU A 488 -19.86 -27.52 3.63
CA GLU A 488 -21.11 -27.80 4.35
C GLU A 488 -21.28 -26.88 5.57
N LEU A 489 -20.22 -26.73 6.37
CA LEU A 489 -20.22 -25.86 7.56
C LEU A 489 -20.41 -24.39 7.20
N ALA A 490 -19.76 -23.91 6.13
CA ALA A 490 -19.96 -22.57 5.59
C ALA A 490 -21.41 -22.34 5.14
N THR A 491 -22.04 -23.35 4.53
CA THR A 491 -23.46 -23.29 4.11
C THR A 491 -24.42 -23.25 5.31
N THR A 492 -24.05 -23.84 6.44
CA THR A 492 -24.84 -23.73 7.69
C THR A 492 -24.79 -22.30 8.22
N LEU A 493 -23.60 -21.68 8.26
CA LEU A 493 -23.44 -20.29 8.70
C LEU A 493 -24.20 -19.30 7.80
N ASP A 494 -24.14 -19.49 6.48
CA ASP A 494 -24.85 -18.67 5.48
C ASP A 494 -26.39 -18.75 5.58
N ARG A 495 -26.92 -19.86 6.09
CA ARG A 495 -28.38 -20.11 6.17
C ARG A 495 -29.03 -19.55 7.43
N GLU A 496 -28.24 -19.25 8.45
CA GLU A 496 -28.72 -18.70 9.72
C GLU A 496 -28.61 -17.16 9.78
N SER A 497 -28.06 -16.53 8.73
CA SER A 497 -27.92 -15.08 8.54
C SER A 497 -29.23 -14.31 8.28
#